data_AF-A0A2G9FWG0-F1
#
_entry.id   AF-A0A2G9FWG0-F1
#
_cell.length_a   1.000
_cell.length_b   1.000
_cell.length_c   1.000
_cell.angle_alpha   90.00
_cell.angle_beta   90.00
_cell.angle_gamma   90.00
#
_symmetry.space_group_name_H-M   'P 1'
#
loop_
_entity.id
_entity.type
_entity.pdbx_description
1 polymer ?
#
loop_
_entity_poly.entity_id
_entity_poly.type
_entity_poly.pdbx_seq_one_letter_code
_entity_poly.pdbx_strand_id
1 'polypeptide(L)'
;MTSQTFFFLFIPILGTILLAINLILAPHNPYEEKDSAFECGFHSFLGQNRSEFSISFFIFALLFLLFDLEILLVYPYVVSGYVNGVFGLIILLIFFLILTLGFAFELGKNALTIESRQVNGRPFVFQTMCTDSNSVGRIFYDRRLLSLEIILSLND
;
A
#
# COMPACT_ATOMS: atom_id res chain seq x y z
N MET A 1 33.68 14.69 24.65
CA MET A 1 32.88 13.89 23.71
C MET A 1 32.43 12.65 24.45
N THR A 2 31.13 12.53 24.77
CA THR A 2 30.63 11.35 25.49
C THR A 2 30.70 10.14 24.56
N SER A 3 31.00 8.95 25.08
CA SER A 3 31.10 7.72 24.27
C SER A 3 29.87 7.49 23.37
N GLN A 4 28.69 7.95 23.79
CA GLN A 4 27.44 7.85 23.03
C GLN A 4 27.44 8.74 21.78
N THR A 5 27.93 9.98 21.88
CA THR A 5 28.03 10.89 20.72
C THR A 5 28.95 10.34 19.64
N PHE A 6 29.98 9.57 20.01
CA PHE A 6 30.86 8.91 19.06
C PHE A 6 30.13 7.85 18.24
N PHE A 7 29.32 6.98 18.86
CA PHE A 7 28.60 5.92 18.14
C PHE A 7 27.54 6.48 17.19
N PHE A 8 26.78 7.50 17.59
CA PHE A 8 25.77 8.13 16.73
C PHE A 8 26.35 8.73 15.45
N LEU A 9 27.58 9.25 15.50
CA LEU A 9 28.26 9.78 14.32
C LEU A 9 28.96 8.67 13.51
N PHE A 10 29.57 7.71 14.18
CA PHE A 10 30.35 6.67 13.51
C PHE A 10 29.52 5.75 12.60
N ILE A 11 28.32 5.34 13.05
CA ILE A 11 27.47 4.39 12.32
C ILE A 11 27.08 4.89 10.90
N PRO A 12 26.47 6.08 10.72
CA PRO A 12 26.12 6.55 9.39
C PRO A 12 27.35 6.82 8.53
N ILE A 13 28.43 7.37 9.12
CA ILE A 13 29.68 7.67 8.41
C ILE A 13 30.29 6.38 7.84
N LEU A 14 30.35 5.31 8.63
CA LEU A 14 30.87 4.03 8.16
C LEU A 14 30.02 3.45 7.01
N GLY A 15 28.69 3.55 7.10
CA GLY A 15 27.79 3.13 6.03
C GLY A 15 28.02 3.88 4.72
N THR A 16 28.20 5.21 4.78
CA THR A 16 28.52 6.02 3.60
C THR A 16 29.89 5.70 3.03
N ILE A 17 30.90 5.48 3.87
CA ILE A 17 32.25 5.10 3.42
C ILE A 17 32.22 3.75 2.69
N LEU A 18 31.54 2.75 3.23
CA LEU A 18 31.40 1.44 2.58
C LEU A 18 30.70 1.53 1.23
N LEU A 19 29.64 2.33 1.14
CA LEU A 19 28.95 2.60 -0.12
C LEU A 19 29.87 3.32 -1.12
N ALA A 20 30.63 4.33 -0.68
CA ALA A 20 31.56 5.06 -1.53
C ALA A 20 32.70 4.17 -2.06
N ILE A 21 33.25 3.30 -1.21
CA ILE A 21 34.25 2.30 -1.62
C ILE A 21 33.65 1.37 -2.68
N ASN A 22 32.43 0.86 -2.48
CA ASN A 22 31.78 0.01 -3.47
C ASN A 22 31.61 0.74 -4.81
N LEU A 23 31.18 1.99 -4.79
CA LEU A 23 30.96 2.77 -6.01
C LEU A 23 32.26 3.06 -6.80
N ILE A 24 33.40 3.20 -6.11
CA ILE A 24 34.70 3.45 -6.73
C ILE A 24 35.36 2.15 -7.21
N LEU A 25 35.22 1.05 -6.47
CA LEU A 25 35.91 -0.22 -6.76
C LEU A 25 35.08 -1.17 -7.65
N ALA A 26 33.75 -1.04 -7.68
CA ALA A 26 32.90 -1.95 -8.44
C ALA A 26 33.00 -1.70 -9.96
N PRO A 27 33.12 -2.75 -10.79
CA PRO A 27 33.10 -2.61 -12.23
C PRO A 27 31.70 -2.16 -12.70
N HIS A 28 31.64 -0.98 -13.29
CA HIS A 28 30.40 -0.41 -13.82
C HIS A 28 30.28 -0.70 -15.32
N ASN A 29 29.51 -1.72 -15.68
CA ASN A 29 29.16 -2.06 -17.07
C ASN A 29 27.62 -2.00 -17.24
N PRO A 30 27.07 -0.83 -17.60
CA PRO A 30 25.65 -0.66 -17.91
C PRO A 30 25.35 -1.18 -19.33
N TYR A 31 24.27 -1.93 -19.47
CA TYR A 31 23.75 -2.42 -20.75
C TYR A 31 22.24 -2.24 -20.74
N GLU A 32 21.62 -1.97 -21.89
CA GLU A 32 20.19 -1.60 -21.97
C GLU A 32 19.28 -2.63 -21.29
N GLU A 33 19.58 -3.92 -21.45
CA GLU A 33 18.82 -5.02 -20.82
C GLU A 33 19.11 -5.21 -19.31
N LYS A 34 20.15 -4.56 -18.76
CA LYS A 34 20.42 -4.52 -17.31
C LYS A 34 19.61 -3.45 -16.62
N ASP A 35 19.47 -2.34 -17.33
CA ASP A 35 18.89 -1.10 -16.82
C ASP A 35 17.36 -1.10 -17.00
N SER A 36 16.83 -2.00 -17.84
CA SER A 36 15.41 -2.29 -17.95
C SER A 36 14.92 -3.22 -16.83
N ALA A 37 13.65 -3.10 -16.46
CA ALA A 37 13.04 -4.01 -15.48
C ALA A 37 12.95 -5.42 -16.08
N PHE A 38 13.31 -6.44 -15.29
CA PHE A 38 13.18 -7.84 -15.70
C PHE A 38 11.70 -8.19 -15.91
N GLU A 39 11.27 -8.24 -17.17
CA GLU A 39 9.94 -8.68 -17.56
C GLU A 39 10.05 -10.01 -18.33
N CYS A 40 9.31 -11.03 -17.89
CA CYS A 40 9.23 -12.31 -18.60
C CYS A 40 8.41 -12.13 -19.89
N GLY A 41 9.04 -11.66 -20.96
CA GLY A 41 8.57 -11.78 -22.34
C GLY A 41 7.42 -10.86 -22.78
N PHE A 42 6.79 -10.09 -21.88
CA PHE A 42 5.73 -9.13 -22.22
C PHE A 42 5.93 -7.79 -21.54
N HIS A 43 5.89 -6.72 -22.34
CA HIS A 43 5.91 -5.35 -21.83
C HIS A 43 4.60 -5.00 -21.14
N SER A 44 4.70 -4.55 -19.89
CA SER A 44 3.56 -4.03 -19.14
C SER A 44 2.84 -2.95 -19.96
N PHE A 45 1.53 -3.08 -20.17
CA PHE A 45 0.74 -2.16 -20.98
C PHE A 45 1.00 -0.70 -20.59
N LEU A 46 1.51 0.09 -21.55
CA LEU A 46 1.74 1.54 -21.42
C LEU A 46 0.40 2.24 -21.15
N GLY A 47 0.05 2.43 -19.87
CA GLY A 47 -1.20 3.09 -19.46
C GLY A 47 -1.83 2.57 -18.16
N GLN A 48 -1.39 1.42 -17.63
CA GLN A 48 -1.95 0.83 -16.41
C GLN A 48 -0.85 0.60 -15.34
N ASN A 49 -0.26 1.69 -14.83
CA ASN A 49 0.72 1.63 -13.72
C ASN A 49 0.05 1.58 -12.33
N ARG A 50 -1.27 1.41 -12.28
CA ARG A 50 -2.07 1.31 -11.05
C ARG A 50 -2.50 -0.14 -10.90
N SER A 51 -1.78 -0.87 -10.06
CA SER A 51 -2.20 -2.20 -9.61
C SER A 51 -3.43 -2.08 -8.71
N GLU A 52 -4.40 -2.97 -8.89
CA GLU A 52 -5.55 -3.08 -7.99
C GLU A 52 -5.08 -3.66 -6.65
N PHE A 53 -4.92 -2.79 -5.66
CA PHE A 53 -4.62 -3.21 -4.28
C PHE A 53 -5.93 -3.41 -3.50
N SER A 54 -5.98 -4.47 -2.69
CA SER A 54 -7.11 -4.71 -1.80
C SER A 54 -7.14 -3.69 -0.65
N ILE A 55 -8.34 -3.29 -0.24
CA ILE A 55 -8.56 -2.33 0.85
C ILE A 55 -8.02 -2.84 2.21
N SER A 56 -7.88 -4.15 2.36
CA SER A 56 -7.39 -4.79 3.60
C SER A 56 -6.01 -4.30 4.03
N PHE A 57 -5.11 -4.00 3.09
CA PHE A 57 -3.78 -3.46 3.40
C PHE A 57 -3.84 -2.06 4.00
N PHE A 58 -4.80 -1.23 3.57
CA PHE A 58 -5.02 0.09 4.12
C PHE A 58 -5.61 0.03 5.54
N ILE A 59 -6.54 -0.89 5.77
CA ILE A 59 -7.13 -1.10 7.11
C ILE A 59 -6.05 -1.55 8.11
N PHE A 60 -5.15 -2.44 7.71
CA PHE A 60 -4.01 -2.83 8.55
C PHE A 60 -3.12 -1.64 8.94
N ALA A 61 -2.80 -0.76 7.99
CA ALA A 61 -1.99 0.44 8.26
C ALA A 61 -2.69 1.40 9.23
N LEU A 62 -4.01 1.60 9.09
CA LEU A 62 -4.80 2.41 10.02
C LEU A 62 -4.86 1.81 11.43
N LEU A 63 -5.00 0.49 11.54
CA LEU A 63 -5.01 -0.20 12.84
C LEU A 63 -3.64 -0.11 13.53
N PHE A 64 -2.54 -0.23 12.79
CA PHE A 64 -1.20 -0.03 13.32
C PHE A 64 -1.00 1.40 13.85
N LEU A 65 -1.46 2.40 13.10
CA LEU A 65 -1.41 3.80 13.51
C LEU A 65 -2.18 4.05 14.82
N LEU A 66 -3.37 3.45 14.96
CA LEU A 66 -4.19 3.61 16.16
C LEU A 66 -3.54 2.97 17.38
N PHE A 67 -2.94 1.78 17.25
CA PHE A 67 -2.23 1.11 18.34
C PHE A 67 -0.92 1.82 18.73
N ASP A 68 -0.20 2.41 17.77
CA ASP A 68 0.99 3.22 18.05
C ASP A 68 0.63 4.48 18.87
N LEU A 69 -0.50 5.12 18.51
CA LEU A 69 -1.02 6.28 19.24
C LEU A 69 -1.44 5.92 20.68
N GLU A 70 -2.03 4.73 20.89
CA GLU A 70 -2.38 4.23 22.22
C GLU A 70 -1.16 4.13 23.13
N ILE A 71 -0.05 3.56 22.65
CA ILE A 71 1.19 3.43 23.43
C ILE A 71 1.78 4.81 23.73
N LEU A 72 1.74 5.74 22.77
CA LEU A 72 2.22 7.10 22.95
C LEU A 72 1.47 7.81 24.08
N LEU A 73 0.16 7.63 24.18
CA LEU A 73 -0.65 8.20 25.27
C LEU A 73 -0.41 7.56 26.63
N VAL A 74 0.00 6.28 26.66
CA VAL A 74 0.39 5.59 27.90
C VAL A 74 1.76 6.04 28.41
N TYR A 75 2.68 6.41 27.51
CA TYR A 75 4.05 6.82 27.84
C TYR A 75 4.18 7.92 28.92
N PRO A 76 3.50 9.09 28.82
CA PRO A 76 3.64 10.15 29.83
C PRO A 76 3.16 9.72 31.23
N TYR A 77 2.15 8.84 31.30
CA TYR A 77 1.71 8.28 32.57
C TYR A 77 2.78 7.36 33.18
N VAL A 78 3.43 6.52 32.36
CA VAL A 78 4.53 5.66 32.83
C VAL A 78 5.70 6.49 33.37
N VAL A 79 6.05 7.59 32.70
CA VAL A 79 7.15 8.48 33.13
C VAL A 79 6.81 9.25 34.41
N SER A 80 5.55 9.66 34.60
CA SER A 80 5.11 10.49 35.73
C SER A 80 4.22 9.76 36.75
N GLY A 81 4.26 8.41 36.77
CA GLY A 81 3.35 7.58 37.56
C GLY A 81 3.36 7.86 39.07
N TYR A 82 4.50 8.31 39.61
CA TYR A 82 4.64 8.67 41.03
C TYR A 82 3.82 9.91 41.43
N VAL A 83 3.57 10.83 40.50
CA VAL A 83 2.87 12.11 40.78
C VAL A 83 1.37 11.97 40.59
N ASN A 84 0.93 11.21 39.59
CA ASN A 84 -0.49 11.08 39.23
C ASN A 84 -1.27 10.09 40.11
N GLY A 85 -0.56 9.22 40.85
CA GLY A 85 -1.16 8.25 41.77
C GLY A 85 -2.20 7.34 41.12
N VAL A 86 -3.12 6.82 41.94
CA VAL A 86 -4.16 5.88 41.50
C VAL A 86 -5.22 6.56 40.63
N PHE A 87 -5.42 7.87 40.77
CA PHE A 87 -6.41 8.62 39.99
C PHE A 87 -6.04 8.68 38.50
N GLY A 88 -4.78 8.99 38.18
CA GLY A 88 -4.29 8.94 36.79
C GLY A 88 -4.36 7.54 36.18
N LEU A 89 -4.13 6.50 37.00
CA LEU A 89 -4.23 5.11 36.56
C LEU A 89 -5.64 4.76 36.09
N ILE A 90 -6.67 5.18 36.85
CA ILE A 90 -8.07 4.88 36.53
C ILE A 90 -8.47 5.55 35.21
N ILE A 91 -8.11 6.82 35.01
CA ILE A 91 -8.41 7.54 33.77
C ILE A 91 -7.72 6.88 32.57
N LEU A 92 -6.46 6.50 32.72
CA LEU A 92 -5.72 5.79 31.67
C LEU A 92 -6.34 4.43 31.36
N LEU A 93 -6.73 3.65 32.37
CA LEU A 93 -7.37 2.36 32.15
C LEU A 93 -8.71 2.49 31.42
N ILE A 94 -9.53 3.48 31.76
CA ILE A 94 -10.80 3.72 31.07
C ILE A 94 -10.53 4.08 29.60
N PHE A 95 -9.56 4.96 29.35
CA PHE A 95 -9.17 5.36 28.00
C PHE A 95 -8.66 4.17 27.16
N PHE A 96 -7.76 3.37 27.73
CA PHE A 96 -7.21 2.16 27.11
C PHE A 96 -8.32 1.14 26.79
N LEU A 97 -9.25 0.92 27.71
CA LEU A 97 -10.36 -0.02 27.53
C LEU A 97 -11.27 0.39 26.36
N ILE A 98 -11.59 1.69 26.22
CA ILE A 98 -12.40 2.19 25.12
C ILE A 98 -11.69 1.99 23.76
N LEU A 99 -10.39 2.29 23.67
CA LEU A 99 -9.62 2.09 22.44
C LEU A 99 -9.49 0.61 22.07
N THR A 100 -9.16 -0.24 23.05
CA THR A 100 -9.06 -1.68 22.86
C THR A 100 -10.39 -2.29 22.40
N LEU A 101 -11.54 -1.82 22.93
CA LEU A 101 -12.85 -2.26 22.47
C LEU A 101 -13.14 -1.85 21.02
N GLY A 102 -12.77 -0.64 20.62
CA GLY A 102 -12.87 -0.19 19.23
C GLY A 102 -12.03 -1.04 18.28
N PHE A 103 -10.82 -1.39 18.69
CA PHE A 103 -9.94 -2.30 17.96
C PHE A 103 -10.53 -3.71 17.85
N ALA A 104 -11.00 -4.28 18.97
CA ALA A 104 -11.62 -5.61 18.98
C ALA A 104 -12.87 -5.69 18.08
N PHE A 105 -13.65 -4.62 17.99
CA PHE A 105 -14.81 -4.56 17.11
C PHE A 105 -14.43 -4.64 15.62
N GLU A 106 -13.40 -3.90 15.19
CA GLU A 106 -12.94 -3.95 13.79
C GLU A 106 -12.27 -5.29 13.44
N LEU A 107 -11.61 -5.95 14.40
CA LEU A 107 -11.15 -7.34 14.22
C LEU A 107 -12.33 -8.30 13.99
N GLY A 108 -13.42 -8.16 14.75
CA GLY A 108 -14.61 -9.01 14.64
C GLY A 108 -15.35 -8.87 13.30
N LYS A 109 -15.18 -7.75 12.60
CA LYS A 109 -15.74 -7.53 11.25
C LYS A 109 -14.97 -8.22 10.13
N ASN A 110 -13.95 -9.03 10.45
CA ASN A 110 -13.09 -9.73 9.49
C ASN A 110 -12.48 -8.81 8.42
N ALA A 111 -12.26 -7.53 8.75
CA ALA A 111 -11.70 -6.54 7.84
C ALA A 111 -10.26 -6.85 7.39
N LEU A 112 -9.58 -7.75 8.12
CA LEU A 112 -8.21 -8.20 7.89
C LEU A 112 -8.12 -9.50 7.10
N THR A 113 -9.24 -10.15 6.79
CA THR A 113 -9.20 -11.38 6.00
C THR A 113 -8.77 -11.02 4.58
N ILE A 114 -7.58 -11.49 4.20
CA ILE A 114 -7.11 -11.41 2.82
C ILE A 114 -7.95 -12.41 2.05
N GLU A 115 -9.03 -11.94 1.43
CA GLU A 115 -9.67 -12.71 0.38
C GLU A 115 -8.70 -12.80 -0.79
N SER A 116 -8.10 -13.98 -0.96
CA SER A 116 -7.65 -14.39 -2.27
C SER A 116 -8.91 -14.53 -3.12
N ARG A 117 -9.31 -13.46 -3.81
CA ARG A 117 -10.28 -13.57 -4.90
C ARG A 117 -9.64 -14.44 -5.99
N GLN A 118 -9.73 -15.75 -5.82
CA GLN A 118 -9.76 -16.67 -6.93
C GLN A 118 -11.11 -16.40 -7.59
N VAL A 119 -11.10 -15.57 -8.63
CA VAL A 119 -12.29 -15.36 -9.46
C VAL A 119 -12.79 -16.76 -9.84
N ASN A 120 -13.91 -17.15 -9.24
CA ASN A 120 -14.65 -18.34 -9.58
C ASN A 120 -14.99 -18.28 -11.07
N GLY A 121 -14.21 -19.00 -11.88
CA GLY A 121 -14.61 -19.55 -13.18
C GLY A 121 -15.14 -18.58 -14.23
N ARG A 122 -14.93 -17.26 -14.14
CA ARG A 122 -15.25 -16.33 -15.22
C ARG A 122 -13.95 -15.73 -15.74
N PRO A 123 -13.56 -16.00 -17.00
CA PRO A 123 -12.40 -15.35 -17.57
C PRO A 123 -12.66 -13.85 -17.50
N PHE A 124 -11.84 -13.15 -16.72
CA PHE A 124 -11.73 -11.71 -16.74
C PHE A 124 -11.14 -11.34 -18.08
N VAL A 125 -12.00 -11.23 -19.09
CA VAL A 125 -11.86 -10.55 -20.39
C VAL A 125 -10.41 -10.29 -20.80
N PHE A 126 -9.63 -11.36 -20.98
CA PHE A 126 -8.31 -11.32 -21.60
C PHE A 126 -8.35 -11.94 -23.01
N GLN A 127 -9.56 -12.31 -23.48
CA GLN A 127 -9.77 -12.94 -24.79
C GLN A 127 -10.24 -11.96 -25.89
N THR A 128 -10.62 -10.72 -25.58
CA THR A 128 -11.07 -9.79 -26.65
C THR A 128 -9.98 -8.90 -27.23
N MET A 129 -8.78 -8.83 -26.64
CA MET A 129 -7.73 -7.90 -27.10
C MET A 129 -6.67 -8.52 -28.04
N CYS A 130 -6.82 -9.77 -28.46
CA CYS A 130 -6.11 -10.30 -29.64
C CYS A 130 -6.98 -10.31 -30.90
N THR A 131 -8.21 -9.79 -30.81
CA THR A 131 -9.06 -9.51 -31.97
C THR A 131 -9.42 -8.05 -31.96
N ASP A 132 -8.63 -7.29 -32.73
CA ASP A 132 -9.02 -6.13 -33.50
C ASP A 132 -8.12 -4.91 -33.26
N SER A 133 -7.09 -4.81 -34.10
CA SER A 133 -6.14 -3.69 -34.16
C SER A 133 -6.77 -2.45 -34.83
N ASN A 134 -8.07 -2.19 -34.64
CA ASN A 134 -8.72 -1.02 -35.24
C ASN A 134 -9.94 -0.43 -34.49
N SER A 135 -10.21 -0.83 -33.23
CA SER A 135 -11.47 -0.45 -32.56
C SER A 135 -11.33 0.13 -31.13
N VAL A 136 -10.20 0.77 -30.79
CA VAL A 136 -9.97 1.38 -29.46
C VAL A 136 -10.26 2.89 -29.45
N GLY A 137 -11.46 3.28 -29.91
CA GLY A 137 -11.88 4.69 -29.93
C GLY A 137 -13.33 4.95 -29.55
N ARG A 138 -14.11 3.92 -29.15
CA ARG A 138 -15.58 4.05 -29.06
C ARG A 138 -16.26 3.41 -27.85
N ILE A 139 -15.56 3.14 -26.75
CA ILE A 139 -16.19 2.46 -25.58
C ILE A 139 -16.46 3.42 -24.40
N PHE A 140 -16.28 4.73 -24.58
CA PHE A 140 -16.61 5.71 -23.52
C PHE A 140 -17.51 6.87 -23.99
N TYR A 141 -18.46 6.61 -24.90
CA TYR A 141 -19.56 7.53 -25.15
C TYR A 141 -20.90 6.80 -25.30
N ASP A 142 -21.72 7.01 -24.28
CA ASP A 142 -23.17 7.18 -24.36
C ASP A 142 -24.09 5.94 -24.51
N ARG A 143 -24.67 5.55 -23.37
CA ARG A 143 -25.78 4.59 -23.24
C ARG A 143 -27.14 5.17 -23.70
N ARG A 144 -27.18 6.30 -24.43
CA ARG A 144 -28.39 6.86 -25.07
C ARG A 144 -28.39 6.84 -26.60
N LEU A 145 -27.28 6.58 -27.29
CA LEU A 145 -27.23 6.61 -28.76
C LEU A 145 -27.62 5.29 -29.45
N LEU A 146 -27.59 4.16 -28.72
CA LEU A 146 -27.89 2.83 -29.28
C LEU A 146 -29.36 2.59 -29.64
N SER A 147 -30.30 3.44 -29.21
CA SER A 147 -31.71 3.35 -29.61
C SER A 147 -32.03 4.07 -30.92
N LEU A 148 -31.14 4.92 -31.45
CA LEU A 148 -31.42 5.75 -32.62
C LEU A 148 -30.89 5.17 -33.95
N GLU A 149 -29.81 4.37 -33.93
CA GLU A 149 -29.30 3.72 -35.15
C GLU A 149 -30.20 2.58 -35.66
N ILE A 150 -31.04 1.97 -34.81
CA ILE A 150 -31.92 0.86 -35.21
C ILE A 150 -33.14 1.36 -36.01
N ILE A 151 -33.55 2.63 -35.86
CA ILE A 151 -34.73 3.18 -36.56
C ILE A 151 -34.38 3.64 -37.99
N LEU A 152 -33.13 4.05 -38.25
CA LEU A 152 -32.71 4.58 -39.55
C LEU A 152 -32.30 3.51 -40.57
N SER A 153 -32.13 2.25 -40.18
CA SER A 153 -31.77 1.14 -41.08
C SER A 153 -32.97 0.38 -41.68
N LEU A 154 -34.20 0.84 -41.43
CA LEU A 154 -35.45 0.19 -41.88
C LEU A 154 -36.20 0.98 -42.97
N ASN A 155 -35.61 2.04 -43.51
CA ASN A 155 -36.22 2.87 -44.56
C ASN A 155 -35.28 3.17 -45.75
N ASP A 156 -34.41 2.22 -46.10
CA ASP A 156 -33.79 2.10 -47.44
C ASP A 156 -33.69 0.61 -47.82
#